data_AF-A0A8T2X537-F1
#
_entry.id   AF-A0A8T2X537-F1
#
_cell.length_a   1.000
_cell.length_b   1.000
_cell.length_c   1.000
_cell.angle_alpha   90.00
_cell.angle_beta   90.00
_cell.angle_gamma   90.00
#
_symmetry.space_group_name_H-M   'P 1'
#
loop_
_entity.id
_entity.type
_entity.pdbx_description
1 polymer ?
#
loop_
_entity_poly.entity_id
_entity_poly.type
_entity_poly.pdbx_seq_one_letter_code
_entity_poly.pdbx_strand_id
1 'polypeptide(L)' 'LNLALATLLHGFNIETVDDAPIDMTETGGITNVKATPLKALLTPRLSPGLYDLQ' A
#
# COMPACT_ATOMS: atom_id res chain seq x y z
N LEU A 1 4.89 -0.22 19.02
CA LEU A 1 3.54 -0.25 18.42
C LEU A 1 3.63 0.48 17.08
N ASN A 2 3.84 -0.24 15.98
CA ASN A 2 3.80 0.24 14.55
C ASN A 2 4.22 -0.90 13.58
N LEU A 3 4.03 -2.16 13.99
CA LEU A 3 4.59 -3.30 13.26
C LEU A 3 3.95 -3.47 11.87
N ALA A 4 2.64 -3.25 11.75
CA ALA A 4 1.95 -3.36 10.46
C ALA A 4 2.53 -2.42 9.40
N LEU A 5 2.68 -1.13 9.73
CA LEU A 5 3.23 -0.14 8.81
C LEU A 5 4.72 -0.41 8.52
N ALA A 6 5.51 -0.74 9.55
CA ALA A 6 6.93 -1.05 9.38
C ALA A 6 7.13 -2.26 8.47
N THR A 7 6.40 -3.35 8.69
CA THR A 7 6.48 -4.55 7.86
C THR A 7 6.06 -4.26 6.42
N LEU A 8 4.98 -3.47 6.22
CA LEU A 8 4.53 -3.08 4.88
C LEU A 8 5.59 -2.27 4.12
N LEU A 9 6.12 -1.21 4.74
CA LEU A 9 7.13 -0.34 4.11
C LEU A 9 8.49 -1.02 3.91
N HIS A 10 8.82 -1.99 4.76
CA HIS A 10 10.04 -2.76 4.63
C HIS A 10 9.94 -3.79 3.50
N GLY A 11 8.79 -4.48 3.38
CA GLY A 11 8.63 -5.60 2.47
C GLY A 11 8.37 -5.23 1.01
N PHE A 12 7.82 -4.04 0.73
CA PHE A 12 7.28 -3.72 -0.59
C PHE A 12 7.72 -2.35 -1.11
N ASN A 13 7.89 -2.26 -2.43
CA ASN A 13 7.73 -1.00 -3.16
C ASN A 13 6.24 -0.76 -3.39
N ILE A 14 5.81 0.48 -3.21
CA ILE A 14 4.41 0.91 -3.28
C ILE A 14 4.34 2.03 -4.32
N GLU A 15 3.61 1.79 -5.40
CA GLU A 15 3.52 2.69 -6.56
C GLU A 15 2.05 2.93 -6.92
N THR A 16 1.78 4.02 -7.66
CA THR A 16 0.47 4.23 -8.27
C THR A 16 0.32 3.37 -9.52
N VAL A 17 -0.92 3.08 -9.88
CA VAL A 17 -1.20 2.42 -11.16
C VAL A 17 -0.91 3.41 -12.28
N ASP A 18 -0.05 3.03 -13.23
CA ASP A 18 0.32 3.83 -14.42
C ASP A 18 0.82 5.25 -14.12
N ASP A 19 1.48 5.46 -12.96
CA ASP A 19 1.89 6.78 -12.47
C ASP A 19 0.73 7.80 -12.38
N ALA A 20 -0.50 7.31 -12.31
CA ALA A 20 -1.69 8.14 -12.36
C ALA A 20 -1.86 8.98 -11.08
N PRO A 21 -2.43 10.19 -11.20
CA PRO A 21 -2.77 11.01 -10.05
C PRO A 21 -3.84 10.32 -9.20
N ILE A 22 -3.66 10.37 -7.87
CA ILE A 22 -4.58 9.77 -6.91
C ILE A 22 -5.62 10.82 -6.49
N ASP A 23 -6.90 10.50 -6.61
CA ASP A 23 -7.97 11.27 -5.98
C ASP A 23 -7.86 11.18 -4.45
N MET A 24 -7.59 12.32 -3.82
CA MET A 24 -7.47 12.46 -2.36
C MET A 24 -8.75 12.98 -1.70
N THR A 25 -9.84 13.12 -2.46
CA THR A 25 -11.14 13.54 -1.93
C THR A 25 -11.62 12.57 -0.86
N GLU A 26 -12.15 13.09 0.24
CA GLU A 26 -12.69 12.32 1.36
C GLU A 26 -14.14 11.89 1.14
N THR A 27 -14.53 10.77 1.75
CA THR A 27 -15.94 10.39 1.93
C THR A 27 -16.44 11.03 3.22
N GLY A 28 -17.69 11.51 3.23
CA GLY A 28 -18.31 12.01 4.46
C GLY A 28 -18.38 10.92 5.55
N GLY A 29 -17.96 11.25 6.77
CA GLY A 29 -17.98 10.32 7.90
C GLY A 29 -17.07 10.75 9.05
N ILE A 30 -16.94 9.89 10.05
CA ILE A 30 -16.05 10.10 11.21
C ILE A 30 -14.62 9.60 10.94
N THR A 31 -14.46 8.70 9.97
CA THR A 31 -13.17 8.15 9.56
C THR A 31 -12.68 8.82 8.26
N ASN A 32 -11.37 9.03 8.14
CA ASN A 32 -10.75 9.61 6.94
C ASN A 32 -10.63 8.58 5.81
N VAL A 33 -11.76 8.15 5.26
CA VAL A 33 -11.84 7.23 4.13
C VAL A 33 -11.94 8.05 2.84
N LYS A 34 -11.22 7.65 1.78
CA LYS A 34 -11.31 8.31 0.46
C LYS A 34 -12.69 8.13 -0.17
N ALA A 35 -13.11 9.10 -0.98
CA ALA A 35 -14.32 9.08 -1.82
C ALA A 35 -14.30 7.93 -2.83
N THR A 36 -13.11 7.64 -3.36
CA THR A 36 -12.87 6.56 -4.31
C THR A 36 -11.89 5.55 -3.73
N PRO A 37 -12.08 4.23 -3.96
CA PRO A 37 -11.15 3.22 -3.48
C PRO A 37 -9.73 3.44 -4.03
N LEU A 38 -8.73 3.49 -3.14
CA LEU A 38 -7.32 3.59 -3.55
C LEU A 38 -6.86 2.28 -4.21
N LYS A 39 -6.24 2.40 -5.37
CA LYS A 39 -5.52 1.30 -6.02
C LYS A 39 -4.03 1.60 -6.01
N ALA A 40 -3.23 0.67 -5.51
CA ALA A 40 -1.78 0.76 -5.47
C ALA A 40 -1.18 -0.55 -5.98
N LEU A 41 -0.03 -0.45 -6.65
CA LEU A 41 0.78 -1.60 -7.03
C LEU A 41 1.77 -1.90 -5.91
N LEU A 42 1.78 -3.15 -5.45
CA LEU A 42 2.72 -3.63 -4.44
C LEU A 42 3.67 -4.64 -5.07
N THR A 43 4.96 -4.34 -5.03
CA THR A 43 6.01 -5.22 -5.54
C THR A 43 6.92 -5.65 -4.40
N PRO A 44 7.11 -6.95 -4.13
CA PRO A 44 8.04 -7.41 -3.10
C PRO A 44 9.46 -6.89 -3.36
N ARG A 45 10.14 -6.41 -2.33
CA ARG A 45 11.53 -5.94 -2.45
C ARG A 45 12.55 -7.08 -2.48
N LEU A 46 12.22 -8.21 -1.86
CA LEU A 46 13.08 -9.39 -1.87
C LEU A 46 12.68 -10.32 -3.02
N SER A 47 13.62 -11.14 -3.46
CA SER A 47 13.33 -12.19 -4.43
C SER A 47 12.28 -13.16 -3.85
N PRO A 48 11.38 -13.73 -4.68
CA PRO A 48 10.31 -14.61 -4.20
C PRO A 48 10.82 -15.78 -3.32
N GLY A 49 11.96 -16.37 -3.67
CA GLY A 49 12.57 -17.47 -2.90
C GLY A 49 13.12 -17.07 -1.51
N LEU A 50 13.17 -15.78 -1.19
CA LEU A 50 13.52 -15.30 0.16
C LEU A 50 12.31 -15.21 1.10
N TYR A 51 11.09 -15.37 0.58
CA TYR A 51 9.85 -15.44 1.35
C TYR A 51 9.35 -16.88 1.58
N ASP A 52 10.05 -17.87 1.03
CA ASP A 52 9.73 -19.27 1.31
C ASP A 52 9.91 -19.55 2.81
N LEU A 53 8.79 -19.87 3.47
CA LEU A 53 8.80 -20.33 4.85
C LEU A 53 9.33 -21.78 4.84
N GLN A 54 10.55 -21.97 5.34
CA GLN A 54 11.08 -23.30 5.66
C GLN A 54 10.25 -24.00 6.74
#